data_AF-A0A1B3SL27-F1
#
_entry.id   AF-A0A1B3SL27-F1
#
_cell.length_a   1.000
_cell.length_b   1.000
_cell.length_c   1.000
_cell.angle_alpha   90.00
_cell.angle_beta   90.00
_cell.angle_gamma   90.00
#
_symmetry.space_group_name_H-M   'P 1'
#
loop_
_entity.id
_entity.type
_entity.pdbx_description
1 polymer ?
#
loop_
_entity_poly.entity_id
_entity_poly.type
_entity_poly.pdbx_seq_one_letter_code
_entity_poly.pdbx_strand_id
1 'polypeptide(L)'
;MFKSDLYRKDEVWNNIGAKMIQEYGSKIGIKTSYQELFDSLSEDEFNNEDVFNYYEKEIVDVAKAWMFLKERISYYANYPKSNNDEIYDLLLDDFLKIYDILSTNLDDKKKLYESTAIDRDFIYITKAMIIRIWNHNAVFETIIEDLAIWNVRILANGFLGSIESIYTILIINGILILKDIPPLHLTEKDEEIQAISKLLNTVVSEAKIMPVKQWANNSNFKSYLKTLISNAEYFFESTSF
;
A
#
# COMPACT_ATOMS: atom_id res chain seq x y z
N MET A 1 -3.76 22.83 11.38
CA MET A 1 -4.17 21.42 11.27
C MET A 1 -3.51 20.70 12.43
N PHE A 2 -4.28 20.11 13.35
CA PHE A 2 -3.70 19.28 14.41
C PHE A 2 -3.00 18.10 13.74
N LYS A 3 -1.72 17.88 14.06
CA LYS A 3 -1.07 16.62 13.69
C LYS A 3 -1.72 15.52 14.50
N SER A 4 -2.33 14.55 13.83
CA SER A 4 -2.91 13.37 14.47
C SER A 4 -1.83 12.37 14.90
N ASP A 5 -0.62 12.50 14.35
CA ASP A 5 0.50 11.58 14.51
C ASP A 5 0.04 10.12 14.32
N LEU A 6 -0.69 9.86 13.22
CA LEU A 6 -1.32 8.56 12.94
C LEU A 6 -0.35 7.38 13.07
N TYR A 7 0.92 7.57 12.68
CA TYR A 7 1.96 6.54 12.77
C TYR A 7 2.21 6.03 14.20
N ARG A 8 1.85 6.80 15.24
CA ARG A 8 1.99 6.41 16.65
C ARG A 8 0.78 5.66 17.20
N LYS A 9 -0.32 5.60 16.46
CA LYS A 9 -1.56 4.98 16.92
C LYS A 9 -1.62 3.53 16.47
N ASP A 10 -1.30 2.61 17.38
CA ASP A 10 -1.33 1.17 17.09
C ASP A 10 -2.69 0.71 16.57
N GLU A 11 -3.79 1.27 17.09
CA GLU A 11 -5.14 1.00 16.60
C GLU A 11 -5.32 1.27 15.10
N VAL A 12 -4.69 2.33 14.57
CA VAL A 12 -4.74 2.64 13.13
C VAL A 12 -4.05 1.52 12.34
N TRP A 13 -2.85 1.11 12.78
CA TRP A 13 -2.10 0.03 12.13
C TRP A 13 -2.83 -1.31 12.19
N ASN A 14 -3.40 -1.65 13.34
CA ASN A 14 -4.05 -2.93 13.57
C ASN A 14 -5.37 -3.03 12.80
N ASN A 15 -6.19 -1.97 12.82
CA ASN A 15 -7.46 -1.93 12.09
C ASN A 15 -7.24 -2.00 10.58
N ILE A 16 -6.37 -1.15 10.04
CA ILE A 16 -6.09 -1.12 8.59
C ILE A 16 -5.41 -2.40 8.13
N GLY A 17 -4.45 -2.90 8.92
CA GLY A 17 -3.79 -4.18 8.66
C GLY A 17 -4.79 -5.33 8.60
N ALA A 18 -5.63 -5.49 9.62
CA ALA A 18 -6.61 -6.57 9.70
C ALA A 18 -7.60 -6.55 8.53
N LYS A 19 -8.13 -5.37 8.16
CA LYS A 19 -9.03 -5.24 7.00
C LYS A 19 -8.35 -5.61 5.68
N MET A 20 -7.17 -5.06 5.42
CA MET A 20 -6.43 -5.38 4.19
C MET A 20 -6.08 -6.86 4.07
N ILE A 21 -5.62 -7.48 5.17
CA ILE A 21 -5.26 -8.90 5.19
C ILE A 21 -6.50 -9.77 4.98
N GLN A 22 -7.62 -9.44 5.63
CA GLN A 22 -8.88 -10.16 5.46
C GLN A 22 -9.38 -10.11 4.02
N GLU A 23 -9.34 -8.93 3.40
CA GLU A 23 -9.76 -8.75 2.01
C GLU A 23 -8.85 -9.47 1.03
N TYR A 24 -7.54 -9.40 1.26
CA TYR A 24 -6.58 -10.16 0.49
C TYR A 24 -6.86 -11.65 0.59
N GLY A 25 -7.03 -12.18 1.80
CA GLY A 25 -7.40 -13.58 2.06
C GLY A 25 -8.66 -13.97 1.29
N SER A 26 -9.72 -13.18 1.44
CA SER A 26 -10.99 -13.41 0.76
C SER A 26 -10.84 -13.48 -0.77
N LYS A 27 -10.00 -12.61 -1.35
CA LYS A 27 -9.69 -12.61 -2.80
C LYS A 27 -8.97 -13.87 -3.27
N ILE A 28 -8.12 -14.45 -2.43
CA ILE A 28 -7.38 -15.69 -2.74
C ILE A 28 -8.06 -16.97 -2.20
N GLY A 29 -9.26 -16.84 -1.62
CA GLY A 29 -10.06 -17.96 -1.13
C GLY A 29 -9.75 -18.42 0.30
N ILE A 30 -8.93 -17.68 1.03
CA ILE A 30 -8.56 -17.95 2.42
C ILE A 30 -9.48 -17.14 3.33
N LYS A 31 -10.27 -17.82 4.16
CA LYS A 31 -11.18 -17.15 5.10
C LYS A 31 -10.48 -16.88 6.42
N THR A 32 -10.50 -15.62 6.84
CA THR A 32 -9.96 -15.16 8.13
C THR A 32 -10.96 -14.21 8.80
N SER A 33 -10.99 -14.23 10.12
CA SER A 33 -11.79 -13.28 10.90
C SER A 33 -11.03 -11.96 11.06
N TYR A 34 -11.71 -10.83 10.83
CA TYR A 34 -11.19 -9.50 11.14
C TYR A 34 -10.70 -9.43 12.60
N GLN A 35 -11.49 -9.96 13.54
CA GLN A 35 -11.16 -9.89 14.96
C GLN A 35 -9.90 -10.68 15.29
N GLU A 36 -9.77 -11.91 14.75
CA GLU A 36 -8.58 -12.73 14.98
C GLU A 36 -7.32 -12.07 14.41
N LEU A 37 -7.41 -11.48 13.21
CA LEU A 37 -6.32 -10.74 12.60
C LEU A 37 -5.95 -9.49 13.40
N PHE A 38 -6.96 -8.75 13.89
CA PHE A 38 -6.76 -7.56 14.72
C PHE A 38 -6.04 -7.91 16.02
N ASP A 39 -6.50 -8.94 16.72
CA ASP A 39 -5.92 -9.40 17.98
C ASP A 39 -4.48 -9.87 17.76
N SER A 40 -4.25 -10.71 16.75
CA SER A 40 -2.91 -11.22 16.38
C SER A 40 -1.92 -10.09 16.02
N LEU A 41 -2.39 -9.05 15.31
CA LEU A 41 -1.57 -7.86 15.01
C LEU A 41 -1.29 -7.03 16.28
N SER A 42 -2.26 -6.92 17.18
CA SER A 42 -2.13 -6.15 18.41
C SER A 42 -1.19 -6.79 19.43
N GLU A 43 -1.10 -8.12 19.41
CA GLU A 43 -0.25 -8.94 20.29
C GLU A 43 1.08 -9.33 19.63
N ASP A 44 1.38 -8.79 18.44
CA ASP A 44 2.59 -9.07 17.64
C ASP A 44 2.82 -10.58 17.34
N GLU A 45 1.75 -11.39 17.30
CA GLU A 45 1.84 -12.85 17.18
C GLU A 45 2.46 -13.34 15.87
N PHE A 46 2.33 -12.56 14.78
CA PHE A 46 2.90 -12.91 13.48
C PHE A 46 4.44 -12.93 13.45
N ASN A 47 5.11 -12.45 14.50
CA ASN A 47 6.56 -12.61 14.67
C ASN A 47 6.96 -14.00 15.21
N ASN A 48 6.02 -14.77 15.75
CA ASN A 48 6.26 -16.13 16.24
C ASN A 48 6.11 -17.16 15.09
N GLU A 49 6.93 -18.22 15.09
CA GLU A 49 6.78 -19.34 14.17
C GLU A 49 5.50 -20.13 14.39
N ASP A 50 4.94 -20.11 15.62
CA ASP A 50 3.69 -20.80 15.94
C ASP A 50 2.48 -20.27 15.16
N VAL A 51 2.58 -19.06 14.58
CA VAL A 51 1.49 -18.44 13.81
C VAL A 51 1.07 -19.27 12.58
N PHE A 52 1.98 -20.08 12.04
CA PHE A 52 1.70 -20.99 10.93
C PHE A 52 0.79 -22.17 11.31
N ASN A 53 0.53 -22.39 12.61
CA ASN A 53 -0.47 -23.35 13.06
C ASN A 53 -1.90 -22.80 12.93
N TYR A 54 -2.05 -21.49 12.83
CA TYR A 54 -3.34 -20.80 12.83
C TYR A 54 -3.68 -20.16 11.48
N TYR A 55 -2.67 -19.76 10.71
CA TYR A 55 -2.85 -19.06 9.44
C TYR A 55 -2.07 -19.70 8.29
N GLU A 56 -2.66 -19.62 7.10
CA GLU A 56 -1.99 -19.95 5.86
C GLU A 56 -0.83 -19.00 5.58
N LYS A 57 0.19 -19.49 4.86
CA LYS A 57 1.46 -18.78 4.66
C LYS A 57 1.26 -17.41 4.03
N GLU A 58 0.36 -17.30 3.06
CA GLU A 58 0.04 -16.09 2.33
C GLU A 58 -0.48 -14.98 3.25
N ILE A 59 -1.28 -15.34 4.26
CA ILE A 59 -1.78 -14.42 5.28
C ILE A 59 -0.63 -13.96 6.19
N VAL A 60 0.20 -14.91 6.64
CA VAL A 60 1.36 -14.63 7.49
C VAL A 60 2.36 -13.71 6.78
N ASP A 61 2.63 -13.94 5.50
CA ASP A 61 3.56 -13.13 4.70
C ASP A 61 3.06 -11.68 4.59
N VAL A 62 1.76 -11.47 4.32
CA VAL A 62 1.17 -10.12 4.27
C VAL A 62 1.21 -9.44 5.63
N ALA A 63 0.89 -10.16 6.71
CA ALA A 63 0.96 -9.63 8.07
C ALA A 63 2.40 -9.21 8.44
N LYS A 64 3.38 -10.06 8.16
CA LYS A 64 4.81 -9.75 8.37
C LYS A 64 5.26 -8.55 7.55
N ALA A 65 4.84 -8.45 6.29
CA ALA A 65 5.14 -7.31 5.44
C ALA A 65 4.55 -6.00 6.00
N TRP A 66 3.32 -6.06 6.54
CA TRP A 66 2.66 -4.92 7.17
C TRP A 66 3.35 -4.48 8.47
N MET A 67 3.71 -5.42 9.34
CA MET A 67 4.45 -5.14 10.58
C MET A 67 5.83 -4.56 10.30
N PHE A 68 6.53 -5.11 9.32
CA PHE A 68 7.79 -4.54 8.84
C PHE A 68 7.59 -3.10 8.38
N LEU A 69 6.57 -2.83 7.54
CA LEU A 69 6.27 -1.48 7.09
C LEU A 69 5.95 -0.53 8.26
N LYS A 70 5.19 -0.96 9.26
CA LYS A 70 4.90 -0.20 10.49
C LYS A 70 6.18 0.25 11.20
N GLU A 71 7.12 -0.67 11.40
CA GLU A 71 8.41 -0.38 12.04
C GLU A 71 9.20 0.67 11.24
N ARG A 72 9.31 0.46 9.93
CA ARG A 72 10.09 1.34 9.05
C ARG A 72 9.46 2.73 8.92
N ILE A 73 8.14 2.82 8.77
CA ILE A 73 7.44 4.11 8.73
C ILE A 73 7.59 4.88 10.06
N SER A 74 7.53 4.18 11.20
CA SER A 74 7.78 4.79 12.51
C SER A 74 9.20 5.33 12.63
N TYR A 75 10.19 4.62 12.07
CA TYR A 75 11.56 5.10 11.97
C TYR A 75 11.64 6.37 11.10
N TYR A 76 11.05 6.37 9.90
CA TYR A 76 11.10 7.50 8.97
C TYR A 76 10.36 8.75 9.46
N ALA A 77 9.24 8.58 10.18
CA ALA A 77 8.51 9.68 10.78
C ALA A 77 9.38 10.48 11.78
N ASN A 78 10.38 9.83 12.38
CA ASN A 78 11.33 10.43 13.32
C ASN A 78 12.71 10.73 12.69
N TYR A 79 12.90 10.47 11.39
CA TYR A 79 14.20 10.63 10.74
C TYR A 79 14.57 12.12 10.57
N PRO A 80 15.84 12.51 10.80
CA PRO A 80 16.27 13.90 10.64
C PRO A 80 16.11 14.38 9.18
N LYS A 81 15.36 15.47 8.99
CA LYS A 81 15.09 16.07 7.67
C LYS A 81 16.31 16.67 6.94
N SER A 82 17.50 16.63 7.56
CA SER A 82 18.74 17.16 6.98
C SER A 82 19.41 16.21 5.98
N ASN A 83 19.04 14.92 5.94
CA ASN A 83 19.62 13.89 5.06
C ASN A 83 18.58 13.33 4.07
N ASN A 84 18.02 14.20 3.22
CA ASN A 84 16.94 13.81 2.32
C ASN A 84 17.35 12.86 1.18
N ASP A 85 18.60 12.84 0.71
CA ASP A 85 18.96 11.93 -0.39
C ASP A 85 19.08 10.47 0.08
N GLU A 86 19.60 10.25 1.30
CA GLU A 86 19.74 8.92 1.89
C GLU A 86 18.38 8.28 2.17
N ILE A 87 17.37 9.06 2.56
CA ILE A 87 16.06 8.50 2.92
C ILE A 87 15.31 7.91 1.74
N TYR A 88 15.55 8.40 0.51
CA TYR A 88 14.89 7.87 -0.68
C TYR A 88 15.37 6.46 -0.98
N ASP A 89 16.68 6.24 -0.86
CA ASP A 89 17.30 4.95 -1.11
C ASP A 89 16.92 3.96 0.00
N LEU A 90 16.92 4.40 1.27
CA LEU A 90 16.46 3.58 2.39
C LEU A 90 14.98 3.17 2.26
N LEU A 91 14.09 4.10 1.89
CA LEU A 91 12.68 3.79 1.66
C LEU A 91 12.48 2.83 0.49
N LEU A 92 13.25 3.02 -0.59
CA LEU A 92 13.20 2.13 -1.75
C LEU A 92 13.65 0.72 -1.36
N ASP A 93 14.74 0.59 -0.62
CA ASP A 93 15.26 -0.71 -0.15
C ASP A 93 14.23 -1.42 0.76
N ASP A 94 13.56 -0.68 1.65
CA ASP A 94 12.50 -1.24 2.48
C ASP A 94 11.29 -1.68 1.65
N PHE A 95 10.92 -0.94 0.60
CA PHE A 95 9.84 -1.34 -0.30
C PHE A 95 10.20 -2.59 -1.11
N LEU A 96 11.46 -2.71 -1.55
CA LEU A 96 11.95 -3.94 -2.17
C LEU A 96 11.93 -5.12 -1.19
N LYS A 97 12.28 -4.89 0.08
CA LYS A 97 12.19 -5.92 1.11
C LYS A 97 10.75 -6.37 1.39
N ILE A 98 9.77 -5.46 1.31
CA ILE A 98 8.34 -5.83 1.38
C ILE A 98 7.96 -6.77 0.24
N TYR A 99 8.41 -6.48 -0.98
CA TYR A 99 8.23 -7.40 -2.11
C TYR A 99 8.87 -8.77 -1.83
N ASP A 100 10.06 -8.80 -1.24
CA ASP A 100 10.73 -10.06 -0.90
C ASP A 100 10.00 -10.88 0.16
N ILE A 101 9.34 -10.23 1.12
CA ILE A 101 8.51 -10.91 2.13
C ILE A 101 7.28 -11.54 1.45
N LEU A 102 6.61 -10.79 0.56
CA LEU A 102 5.38 -11.23 -0.10
C LEU A 102 5.60 -12.28 -1.19
N SER A 103 6.73 -12.21 -1.90
CA SER A 103 7.00 -13.10 -3.01
C SER A 103 7.54 -14.44 -2.50
N THR A 104 6.81 -15.52 -2.75
CA THR A 104 7.28 -16.90 -2.50
C THR A 104 7.94 -17.51 -3.74
N ASN A 105 7.73 -16.90 -4.92
CA ASN A 105 8.25 -17.38 -6.19
C ASN A 105 9.65 -16.84 -6.46
N LEU A 106 10.64 -17.73 -6.43
CA LEU A 106 12.04 -17.41 -6.75
C LEU A 106 12.20 -16.85 -8.17
N ASP A 107 11.36 -17.25 -9.13
CA ASP A 107 11.44 -16.75 -10.50
C ASP A 107 10.94 -15.31 -10.62
N ASP A 108 9.94 -14.91 -9.83
CA ASP A 108 9.47 -13.53 -9.82
C ASP A 108 10.48 -12.62 -9.10
N LYS A 109 11.12 -13.11 -8.02
CA LYS A 109 12.24 -12.41 -7.38
C LYS A 109 13.41 -12.21 -8.33
N LYS A 110 13.80 -13.28 -9.02
CA LYS A 110 14.90 -13.22 -10.00
C LYS A 110 14.62 -12.20 -11.08
N LYS A 111 13.41 -12.17 -11.64
CA LYS A 111 13.04 -11.16 -12.64
C LYS A 111 13.32 -9.76 -12.14
N LEU A 112 12.89 -9.40 -10.92
CA LEU A 112 13.08 -8.05 -10.37
C LEU A 112 14.56 -7.66 -10.17
N TYR A 113 15.43 -8.63 -9.85
CA TYR A 113 16.84 -8.37 -9.53
C TYR A 113 17.82 -8.62 -10.69
N GLU A 114 17.39 -9.21 -11.80
CA GLU A 114 18.24 -9.56 -12.95
C GLU A 114 18.57 -8.38 -13.89
N SER A 115 18.24 -7.15 -13.49
CA SER A 115 18.61 -5.91 -14.20
C SER A 115 18.04 -5.81 -15.62
N THR A 116 16.84 -6.35 -15.83
CA THR A 116 16.09 -6.16 -17.07
C THR A 116 15.60 -4.72 -17.20
N ALA A 117 15.21 -4.30 -18.41
CA ALA A 117 14.64 -2.95 -18.62
C ALA A 117 13.36 -2.73 -17.79
N ILE A 118 12.60 -3.80 -17.54
CA ILE A 118 11.35 -3.81 -16.78
C ILE A 118 11.63 -3.47 -15.30
N ASP A 119 12.71 -4.00 -14.73
CA ASP A 119 13.08 -3.77 -13.32
C ASP A 119 13.56 -2.34 -13.09
N ARG A 120 14.30 -1.79 -14.07
CA ARG A 120 14.73 -0.38 -14.03
C ARG A 120 13.54 0.56 -14.04
N ASP A 121 12.51 0.25 -14.82
CA ASP A 121 11.28 1.04 -14.85
C ASP A 121 10.52 0.95 -13.52
N PHE A 122 10.38 -0.23 -12.93
CA PHE A 122 9.77 -0.38 -11.60
C PHE A 122 10.49 0.46 -10.53
N ILE A 123 11.82 0.30 -10.43
CA ILE A 123 12.67 1.01 -9.47
C ILE A 123 12.57 2.52 -9.72
N TYR A 124 12.68 2.95 -10.98
CA TYR A 124 12.58 4.35 -11.35
C TYR A 124 11.23 4.97 -10.97
N ILE A 125 10.13 4.27 -11.27
CA ILE A 125 8.76 4.73 -10.99
C ILE A 125 8.55 4.85 -9.49
N THR A 126 9.00 3.86 -8.72
CA THR A 126 8.88 3.83 -7.25
C THR A 126 9.74 4.90 -6.60
N LYS A 127 11.01 5.03 -7.01
CA LYS A 127 11.90 6.10 -6.51
C LYS A 127 11.36 7.48 -6.84
N ALA A 128 10.83 7.69 -8.05
CA ALA A 128 10.22 8.96 -8.43
C ALA A 128 8.97 9.29 -7.59
N MET A 129 8.16 8.30 -7.21
CA MET A 129 7.05 8.47 -6.29
C MET A 129 7.54 8.86 -4.89
N ILE A 130 8.53 8.14 -4.34
CA ILE A 130 9.13 8.44 -3.03
C ILE A 130 9.65 9.88 -2.98
N ILE A 131 10.42 10.29 -3.98
CA ILE A 131 10.98 11.65 -4.07
C ILE A 131 9.88 12.71 -4.07
N ARG A 132 8.81 12.53 -4.86
CA ARG A 132 7.69 13.49 -4.91
C ARG A 132 7.00 13.58 -3.56
N ILE A 133 6.64 12.44 -2.98
CA ILE A 133 5.95 12.39 -1.70
C ILE A 133 6.80 12.95 -0.57
N TRP A 134 8.10 12.64 -0.53
CA TRP A 134 8.98 13.09 0.55
C TRP A 134 9.25 14.59 0.50
N ASN A 135 9.52 15.15 -0.69
CA ASN A 135 9.87 16.57 -0.85
C ASN A 135 8.67 17.52 -0.77
N HIS A 136 7.47 17.03 -1.07
CA HIS A 136 6.32 17.90 -1.08
C HIS A 136 5.76 18.05 0.35
N ASN A 137 5.60 19.30 0.80
CA ASN A 137 4.55 19.66 1.78
C ASN A 137 3.20 19.72 1.04
N ALA A 138 2.90 18.68 0.26
CA ALA A 138 1.75 18.66 -0.64
C ALA A 138 0.45 18.64 0.15
N VAL A 139 -0.58 19.22 -0.47
CA VAL A 139 -1.95 19.09 0.01
C VAL A 139 -2.38 17.63 -0.15
N PHE A 140 -3.21 17.17 0.78
CA PHE A 140 -3.78 15.82 0.87
C PHE A 140 -4.09 15.17 -0.49
N GLU A 141 -4.85 15.87 -1.35
CA GLU A 141 -5.31 15.39 -2.64
C GLU A 141 -4.15 15.13 -3.62
N THR A 142 -3.10 15.95 -3.60
CA THR A 142 -1.93 15.78 -4.45
C THR A 142 -1.15 14.51 -4.08
N ILE A 143 -1.05 14.20 -2.78
CA ILE A 143 -0.39 12.96 -2.33
C ILE A 143 -1.20 11.74 -2.77
N ILE A 144 -2.52 11.77 -2.62
CA ILE A 144 -3.39 10.68 -3.08
C ILE A 144 -3.31 10.53 -4.61
N GLU A 145 -3.29 11.62 -5.36
CA GLU A 145 -3.13 11.58 -6.82
C GLU A 145 -1.80 10.95 -7.23
N ASP A 146 -0.69 11.35 -6.62
CA ASP A 146 0.62 10.77 -6.89
C ASP A 146 0.67 9.26 -6.60
N LEU A 147 0.06 8.83 -5.49
CA LEU A 147 -0.08 7.43 -5.11
C LEU A 147 -0.99 6.64 -6.07
N ALA A 148 -2.08 7.25 -6.54
CA ALA A 148 -2.99 6.65 -7.51
C ALA A 148 -2.31 6.45 -8.87
N ILE A 149 -1.56 7.46 -9.34
CA ILE A 149 -0.75 7.38 -10.56
C ILE A 149 0.28 6.26 -10.41
N TRP A 150 0.99 6.20 -9.28
CA TRP A 150 1.97 5.14 -9.03
C TRP A 150 1.31 3.76 -9.07
N ASN A 151 0.22 3.55 -8.32
CA ASN A 151 -0.54 2.30 -8.29
C ASN A 151 -0.93 1.82 -9.68
N VAL A 152 -1.59 2.69 -10.46
CA VAL A 152 -2.06 2.37 -11.81
C VAL A 152 -0.89 2.07 -12.73
N ARG A 153 0.25 2.78 -12.60
CA ARG A 153 1.46 2.47 -13.37
C ARG A 153 2.02 1.10 -13.04
N ILE A 154 2.07 0.70 -11.76
CA ILE A 154 2.54 -0.64 -11.39
C ILE A 154 1.62 -1.70 -12.00
N LEU A 155 0.31 -1.62 -11.74
CA LEU A 155 -0.68 -2.60 -12.21
C LEU A 155 -0.81 -2.67 -13.74
N ALA A 156 -0.63 -1.56 -14.44
CA ALA A 156 -0.68 -1.55 -15.91
C ALA A 156 0.52 -2.26 -16.55
N ASN A 157 1.68 -2.25 -15.89
CA ASN A 157 2.89 -2.86 -16.42
C ASN A 157 3.09 -4.31 -15.97
N GLY A 158 2.46 -4.74 -14.88
CA GLY A 158 2.55 -6.14 -14.44
C GLY A 158 3.95 -6.52 -13.92
N PHE A 159 4.70 -5.56 -13.38
CA PHE A 159 6.03 -5.73 -12.81
C PHE A 159 6.13 -6.85 -11.77
N LEU A 160 5.15 -6.99 -10.88
CA LEU A 160 5.23 -7.89 -9.70
C LEU A 160 4.25 -9.07 -9.76
N GLY A 161 3.58 -9.28 -10.90
CA GLY A 161 2.66 -10.41 -11.09
C GLY A 161 1.48 -10.43 -10.12
N SER A 162 1.21 -11.60 -9.51
CA SER A 162 0.00 -11.82 -8.71
C SER A 162 -0.06 -11.02 -7.41
N ILE A 163 1.07 -10.56 -6.88
CA ILE A 163 1.14 -9.84 -5.61
C ILE A 163 1.06 -8.32 -5.75
N GLU A 164 0.98 -7.77 -6.97
CA GLU A 164 0.99 -6.31 -7.20
C GLU A 164 -0.11 -5.57 -6.45
N SER A 165 -1.32 -6.11 -6.44
CA SER A 165 -2.45 -5.43 -5.79
C SER A 165 -2.22 -5.31 -4.28
N ILE A 166 -1.77 -6.37 -3.61
CA ILE A 166 -1.52 -6.35 -2.16
C ILE A 166 -0.25 -5.56 -1.84
N TYR A 167 0.79 -5.68 -2.66
CA TYR A 167 2.01 -4.88 -2.53
C TYR A 167 1.70 -3.38 -2.59
N THR A 168 1.00 -2.94 -3.65
CA THR A 168 0.72 -1.51 -3.84
C THR A 168 -0.19 -0.93 -2.76
N ILE A 169 -1.21 -1.67 -2.29
CA ILE A 169 -2.10 -1.17 -1.24
C ILE A 169 -1.40 -1.04 0.12
N LEU A 170 -0.49 -1.97 0.47
CA LEU A 170 0.34 -1.88 1.68
C LEU A 170 1.16 -0.59 1.67
N ILE A 171 1.88 -0.36 0.57
CA ILE A 171 2.74 0.82 0.40
C ILE A 171 1.92 2.12 0.46
N ILE A 172 0.77 2.18 -0.22
CA ILE A 172 -0.10 3.36 -0.20
C ILE A 172 -0.54 3.67 1.22
N ASN A 173 -1.07 2.69 1.95
CA ASN A 173 -1.53 2.91 3.32
C ASN A 173 -0.39 3.31 4.27
N GLY A 174 0.78 2.67 4.17
CA GLY A 174 1.94 3.06 4.98
C GLY A 174 2.39 4.49 4.70
N ILE A 175 2.38 4.92 3.44
CA ILE A 175 2.73 6.30 3.06
C ILE A 175 1.68 7.30 3.55
N LEU A 176 0.39 7.00 3.46
CA LEU A 176 -0.65 7.89 3.97
C LEU A 176 -0.46 8.10 5.48
N ILE A 177 -0.25 7.01 6.23
CA ILE A 177 0.03 7.08 7.68
C ILE A 177 1.30 7.89 7.98
N LEU A 178 2.39 7.70 7.22
CA LEU A 178 3.63 8.49 7.34
C LEU A 178 3.39 9.98 7.15
N LYS A 179 2.50 10.34 6.22
CA LYS A 179 2.16 11.72 5.88
C LYS A 179 1.06 12.31 6.76
N ASP A 180 0.65 11.58 7.80
CA ASP A 180 -0.45 11.98 8.69
C ASP A 180 -1.75 12.23 7.90
N ILE A 181 -1.92 11.44 6.83
CA ILE A 181 -3.11 11.38 5.99
C ILE A 181 -3.85 10.10 6.35
N PRO A 182 -5.20 10.12 6.43
CA PRO A 182 -5.93 8.91 6.70
C PRO A 182 -5.61 7.80 5.70
N PRO A 183 -5.39 6.57 6.20
CA PRO A 183 -5.27 5.42 5.34
C PRO A 183 -6.58 5.19 4.57
N LEU A 184 -6.47 4.55 3.41
CA LEU A 184 -7.62 4.12 2.64
C LEU A 184 -8.39 3.08 3.44
N HIS A 185 -9.61 3.44 3.81
CA HIS A 185 -10.55 2.49 4.37
C HIS A 185 -11.17 1.68 3.24
N LEU A 186 -10.99 0.36 3.29
CA LEU A 186 -11.73 -0.54 2.43
C LEU A 186 -13.02 -0.88 3.17
N THR A 187 -14.15 -0.65 2.51
CA THR A 187 -15.46 -0.70 3.15
C THR A 187 -15.89 -2.15 3.35
N GLU A 188 -16.61 -2.46 4.42
CA GLU A 188 -17.04 -3.84 4.71
C GLU A 188 -18.13 -4.37 3.75
N LYS A 189 -18.57 -3.56 2.79
CA LYS A 189 -19.60 -3.94 1.84
C LYS A 189 -18.98 -4.47 0.56
N ASP A 190 -19.15 -5.77 0.34
CA ASP A 190 -18.69 -6.48 -0.87
C ASP A 190 -19.02 -5.74 -2.18
N GLU A 191 -20.21 -5.15 -2.29
CA GLU A 191 -20.64 -4.42 -3.48
C GLU A 191 -19.78 -3.18 -3.78
N GLU A 192 -19.37 -2.45 -2.74
CA GLU A 192 -18.53 -1.26 -2.87
C GLU A 192 -17.09 -1.67 -3.23
N ILE A 193 -16.54 -2.72 -2.60
CA ILE A 193 -15.23 -3.29 -2.96
C ILE A 193 -15.22 -3.75 -4.42
N GLN A 194 -16.27 -4.43 -4.87
CA GLN A 194 -16.40 -4.88 -6.26
C GLN A 194 -16.48 -3.71 -7.23
N ALA A 195 -17.21 -2.65 -6.88
CA ALA A 195 -17.32 -1.44 -7.69
C ALA A 195 -15.95 -0.75 -7.84
N ILE A 196 -15.21 -0.59 -6.74
CA ILE A 196 -13.85 -0.02 -6.74
C ILE A 196 -12.91 -0.88 -7.59
N SER A 197 -12.94 -2.20 -7.39
CA SER A 197 -12.10 -3.14 -8.13
C SER A 197 -12.38 -3.09 -9.63
N LYS A 198 -13.66 -3.01 -10.02
CA LYS A 198 -14.07 -2.88 -11.43
C LYS A 198 -13.60 -1.56 -12.03
N LEU A 199 -13.72 -0.46 -11.29
CA LEU A 199 -13.26 0.86 -11.72
C LEU A 199 -11.74 0.88 -11.89
N LEU A 200 -10.98 0.34 -10.93
CA LEU A 200 -9.54 0.20 -11.01
C LEU A 200 -9.13 -0.64 -12.23
N ASN A 201 -9.75 -1.79 -12.46
CA ASN A 201 -9.46 -2.63 -13.63
C ASN A 201 -9.73 -1.90 -14.96
N THR A 202 -10.77 -1.07 -15.01
CA THR A 202 -11.08 -0.22 -16.17
C THR A 202 -9.96 0.80 -16.38
N VAL A 203 -9.58 1.53 -15.33
CA VAL A 203 -8.50 2.53 -15.37
C VAL A 203 -7.17 1.90 -15.77
N VAL A 204 -6.82 0.74 -15.22
CA VAL A 204 -5.60 0.00 -15.56
C VAL A 204 -5.60 -0.43 -17.02
N SER A 205 -6.74 -0.88 -17.55
CA SER A 205 -6.86 -1.27 -18.96
C SER A 205 -6.68 -0.07 -19.90
N GLU A 206 -7.23 1.10 -19.54
CA GLU A 206 -7.04 2.34 -20.29
C GLU A 206 -5.60 2.86 -20.20
N ALA A 207 -4.99 2.76 -19.03
CA ALA A 207 -3.61 3.16 -18.77
C ALA A 207 -2.59 2.43 -19.64
N LYS A 208 -2.86 1.17 -20.03
CA LYS A 208 -2.01 0.39 -20.93
C LYS A 208 -1.90 0.97 -22.34
N ILE A 209 -2.89 1.77 -22.77
CA ILE A 209 -2.96 2.34 -24.12
C ILE A 209 -2.91 3.87 -24.14
N MET A 210 -2.92 4.51 -22.96
CA MET A 210 -2.97 5.97 -22.81
C MET A 210 -1.67 6.50 -22.18
N PRO A 211 -1.04 7.55 -22.76
CA PRO A 211 0.11 8.20 -22.14
C PRO A 211 -0.23 8.76 -20.75
N VAL A 212 0.68 8.60 -19.78
CA VAL A 212 0.50 9.05 -18.38
C VAL A 212 0.04 10.51 -18.26
N LYS A 213 0.54 11.39 -19.14
CA LYS A 213 0.18 12.83 -19.17
C LYS A 213 -1.31 13.10 -19.46
N GLN A 214 -2.03 12.11 -19.99
CA GLN A 214 -3.45 12.23 -20.33
C GLN A 214 -4.37 11.64 -19.25
N TRP A 215 -3.83 10.92 -18.27
CA TRP A 215 -4.64 10.22 -17.25
C TRP A 215 -5.44 11.19 -16.39
N ALA A 216 -4.85 12.31 -15.99
CA ALA A 216 -5.53 13.34 -15.21
C ALA A 216 -6.76 13.93 -15.92
N ASN A 217 -6.89 13.77 -17.25
CA ASN A 217 -8.06 14.19 -18.02
C ASN A 217 -9.07 13.07 -18.28
N ASN A 218 -8.70 11.81 -18.02
CA ASN A 218 -9.56 10.66 -18.19
C ASN A 218 -10.65 10.62 -17.11
N SER A 219 -11.92 10.42 -17.50
CA SER A 219 -13.06 10.43 -16.60
C SER A 219 -13.07 9.28 -15.59
N ASN A 220 -12.64 8.08 -16.00
CA ASN A 220 -12.55 6.92 -15.14
C ASN A 220 -11.43 7.09 -14.10
N PHE A 221 -10.28 7.63 -14.50
CA PHE A 221 -9.20 7.97 -13.58
C PHE A 221 -9.63 9.03 -12.57
N LYS A 222 -10.32 10.10 -13.01
CA LYS A 222 -10.90 11.10 -12.09
C LYS A 222 -11.90 10.50 -11.11
N SER A 223 -12.71 9.56 -11.58
CA SER A 223 -13.70 8.88 -10.74
C SER A 223 -13.00 7.99 -9.71
N TYR A 224 -11.97 7.25 -10.12
CA TYR A 224 -11.14 6.43 -9.25
C TYR A 224 -10.45 7.28 -8.18
N LEU A 225 -9.82 8.39 -8.57
CA LEU A 225 -9.18 9.33 -7.66
C LEU A 225 -10.19 9.89 -6.64
N LYS A 226 -11.37 10.29 -7.10
CA LYS A 226 -12.44 10.77 -6.21
C LYS A 226 -12.83 9.70 -5.18
N THR A 227 -12.93 8.44 -5.59
CA THR A 227 -13.23 7.34 -4.67
C THR A 227 -12.13 7.15 -3.63
N LEU A 228 -10.85 7.23 -4.02
CA LEU A 228 -9.73 7.15 -3.07
C LEU A 228 -9.76 8.29 -2.04
N ILE A 229 -9.99 9.52 -2.51
CA ILE A 229 -10.12 10.71 -1.67
C ILE A 229 -11.25 10.52 -0.65
N SER A 230 -12.44 10.15 -1.12
CA SER A 230 -13.60 9.94 -0.23
C SER A 230 -13.38 8.81 0.79
N ASN A 231 -12.69 7.72 0.41
CA ASN A 231 -12.37 6.63 1.33
C ASN A 231 -11.39 7.05 2.43
N ALA A 232 -10.41 7.90 2.09
CA ALA A 232 -9.50 8.46 3.09
C ALA A 232 -10.24 9.45 4.02
N GLU A 233 -11.10 10.32 3.48
CA GLU A 233 -11.87 11.27 4.29
C GLU A 233 -12.81 10.57 5.29
N TYR A 234 -13.48 9.49 4.88
CA TYR A 234 -14.41 8.74 5.74
C TYR A 234 -13.76 8.19 7.02
N PHE A 235 -12.47 7.83 6.97
CA PHE A 235 -11.74 7.37 8.14
C PHE A 235 -11.72 8.44 9.25
N PHE A 236 -11.56 9.73 8.92
CA PHE A 236 -11.60 10.81 9.92
C PHE A 236 -12.98 10.96 10.58
N GLU A 237 -14.06 10.75 9.83
CA GLU A 237 -15.43 10.91 10.34
C GLU A 237 -15.85 9.77 11.27
N SER A 238 -15.35 8.56 11.00
CA SER A 238 -15.69 7.33 11.75
C SER A 238 -14.78 7.07 12.96
N THR A 239 -13.58 7.68 12.99
CA THR A 239 -12.63 7.58 14.11
C THR A 239 -12.52 8.92 14.85
N SER A 240 -13.58 9.30 15.56
CA SER A 240 -13.50 10.37 16.56
C SER A 240 -12.67 9.90 17.76
N PHE A 241 -11.34 10.05 17.64
CA PHE A 241 -10.37 9.91 18.73
C PHE A 241 -10.51 11.01 19.77
#